data_AF-A0A8C5KXA8-F1
#
_entry.id   AF-A0A8C5KXA8-F1
#
_cell.length_a   1.000
_cell.length_b   1.000
_cell.length_c   1.000
_cell.angle_alpha   90.00
_cell.angle_beta   90.00
_cell.angle_gamma   90.00
#
_symmetry.space_group_name_H-M   'P 1'
#
loop_
_entity.id
_entity.type
_entity.pdbx_description
1 polymer ?
#
loop_
_entity_poly.entity_id
_entity_poly.type
_entity_poly.pdbx_seq_one_letter_code
_entity_poly.pdbx_strand_id
1 'polypeptide(L)'
;MALLTHLLVCVFGMGSWVAINGLWVELPLLVTELPEKWHLPSYLTVVIQLANIGPLLVTLLHRFRPGCLEEVPVIFVILGVGTAACILLAFLWNVTSWVRGGHHSIAFIVLTFFLALVDCTSSVTFLPFMSQLPTYYLTSFFVGEGLSGLLPALVALAQGSGVSTCVNVSETSAPTLSPVTSRETHITQVTAIPWDAYSSGDRLWGLQHGHGCYEPLPSPAGPLGWRSPHRDLLGAVHLLSQLREGDVRGDPAR
;
A
#
# COMPACT_ATOMS: atom_id res chain seq x y z
N MET A 1 -13.66 33.95 1.88
CA MET A 1 -12.51 33.60 2.74
C MET A 1 -12.57 32.16 3.25
N ALA A 2 -13.69 31.71 3.85
CA ALA A 2 -13.83 30.35 4.37
C ALA A 2 -13.61 29.23 3.32
N LEU A 3 -14.15 29.37 2.10
CA LEU A 3 -13.98 28.36 1.05
C LEU A 3 -12.51 28.19 0.65
N LEU A 4 -11.77 29.30 0.49
CA LEU A 4 -10.34 29.26 0.19
C LEU A 4 -9.55 28.50 1.27
N THR A 5 -9.84 28.76 2.54
CA THR A 5 -9.19 28.04 3.65
C THR A 5 -9.53 26.55 3.64
N HIS A 6 -10.77 26.16 3.33
CA HIS A 6 -11.14 24.75 3.17
C HIS A 6 -10.37 24.08 2.03
N LEU A 7 -10.21 24.76 0.89
CA LEU A 7 -9.42 24.25 -0.23
C LEU A 7 -7.95 24.09 0.14
N LEU A 8 -7.35 25.09 0.78
CA LEU A 8 -5.95 25.03 1.21
C LEU A 8 -5.72 23.89 2.21
N VAL A 9 -6.61 23.73 3.19
CA VAL A 9 -6.60 22.63 4.16
C VAL A 9 -6.75 21.27 3.48
N CYS A 10 -7.63 21.18 2.48
CA CYS A 10 -7.83 19.96 1.69
C CYS A 10 -6.58 19.60 0.89
N VAL A 11 -5.96 20.55 0.19
CA VAL A 11 -4.69 20.33 -0.54
C VAL A 11 -3.56 19.97 0.42
N PHE A 12 -3.52 20.61 1.59
CA PHE A 12 -2.54 20.29 2.64
C PHE A 12 -2.69 18.85 3.15
N GLY A 13 -3.91 18.40 3.44
CA GLY A 13 -4.19 17.01 3.82
C GLY A 13 -4.00 16.01 2.69
N MET A 14 -4.14 16.42 1.43
CA MET A 14 -3.85 15.56 0.29
C MET A 14 -2.34 15.27 0.16
N GLY A 15 -1.50 16.26 0.48
CA GLY A 15 -0.05 16.18 0.33
C GLY A 15 0.66 15.14 1.21
N SER A 16 -0.01 14.60 2.22
CA SER A 16 0.57 13.66 3.19
C SER A 16 0.69 12.21 2.68
N TRP A 17 -0.14 11.80 1.71
CA TRP A 17 -0.18 10.41 1.22
C TRP A 17 -0.22 10.32 -0.31
N VAL A 18 -0.37 11.44 -1.03
CA VAL A 18 -0.54 11.43 -2.50
C VAL A 18 0.65 10.79 -3.22
N ALA A 19 1.86 10.93 -2.69
CA ALA A 19 3.07 10.38 -3.30
C ALA A 19 3.09 8.85 -3.22
N ILE A 20 2.94 8.27 -2.03
CA ILE A 20 2.91 6.81 -1.85
C ILE A 20 1.68 6.19 -2.52
N ASN A 21 0.51 6.84 -2.46
CA ASN A 21 -0.68 6.38 -3.18
C ASN A 21 -0.47 6.38 -4.70
N GLY A 22 0.19 7.40 -5.24
CA GLY A 22 0.59 7.42 -6.66
C GLY A 22 1.51 6.27 -7.03
N LEU A 23 2.50 5.97 -6.20
CA LEU A 23 3.41 4.84 -6.44
C LEU A 23 2.69 3.49 -6.44
N TRP A 24 1.71 3.29 -5.57
CA TRP A 24 0.92 2.06 -5.53
C TRP A 24 0.04 1.87 -6.76
N VAL A 25 -0.52 2.95 -7.29
CA VAL A 25 -1.36 2.89 -8.47
C VAL A 25 -0.52 2.65 -9.74
N GLU A 26 0.68 3.21 -9.82
CA GLU A 26 1.63 3.01 -10.93
C GLU A 26 2.40 1.68 -10.85
N LEU A 27 2.30 0.99 -9.72
CA LEU A 27 3.00 -0.27 -9.45
C LEU A 27 2.93 -1.32 -10.58
N PRO A 28 1.77 -1.56 -11.24
CA PRO A 28 1.69 -2.53 -12.33
C PRO A 28 2.61 -2.21 -13.51
N LEU A 29 2.86 -0.94 -13.77
CA LEU A 29 3.80 -0.49 -14.81
C LEU A 29 5.25 -0.56 -14.31
N LEU A 30 5.51 -0.23 -13.04
CA LEU A 30 6.86 -0.33 -12.49
C LEU A 30 7.37 -1.79 -12.46
N VAL A 31 6.49 -2.76 -12.20
CA VAL A 31 6.84 -4.18 -12.16
C VAL A 31 7.31 -4.73 -13.52
N THR A 32 6.95 -4.10 -14.64
CA THR A 32 7.40 -4.53 -15.97
C THR A 32 8.79 -3.98 -16.33
N GLU A 33 9.14 -2.81 -15.81
CA GLU A 33 10.40 -2.12 -16.12
C GLU A 33 11.53 -2.43 -15.11
N LEU A 34 11.19 -2.54 -13.83
CA LEU A 34 12.19 -2.70 -12.77
C LEU A 34 12.66 -4.16 -12.62
N PRO A 35 13.96 -4.40 -12.34
CA PRO A 35 14.55 -5.73 -12.24
C PRO A 35 13.96 -6.59 -11.12
N GLU A 36 13.36 -5.98 -10.10
CA GLU A 36 12.73 -6.68 -8.96
C GLU A 36 11.41 -7.39 -9.31
N LYS A 37 10.73 -6.98 -10.39
CA LYS A 37 9.43 -7.52 -10.82
C LYS A 37 8.44 -7.61 -9.64
N TRP A 38 7.76 -8.73 -9.48
CA TRP A 38 6.74 -8.96 -8.45
C TRP A 38 7.27 -9.01 -7.00
N HIS A 39 8.58 -8.89 -6.78
CA HIS A 39 9.12 -8.67 -5.42
C HIS A 39 9.08 -7.20 -5.00
N LEU A 40 8.92 -6.27 -5.95
CA LEU A 40 8.88 -4.84 -5.70
C LEU A 40 7.78 -4.41 -4.70
N PRO A 41 6.52 -4.89 -4.79
CA PRO A 41 5.49 -4.56 -3.80
C PRO A 41 5.89 -4.95 -2.38
N SER A 42 6.54 -6.12 -2.21
CA SER A 42 7.02 -6.57 -0.90
C SER A 42 8.12 -5.67 -0.35
N TYR A 43 9.06 -5.21 -1.18
CA TYR A 43 10.08 -4.25 -0.77
C TYR A 43 9.47 -2.91 -0.37
N LEU A 44 8.51 -2.40 -1.14
CA LEU A 44 7.76 -1.19 -0.81
C LEU A 44 7.07 -1.29 0.55
N THR A 45 6.35 -2.38 0.80
CA THR A 45 5.70 -2.60 2.10
C THR A 45 6.72 -2.57 3.24
N VAL A 46 7.82 -3.32 3.14
CA VAL A 46 8.85 -3.34 4.20
C VAL A 46 9.42 -1.95 4.46
N VAL A 47 9.71 -1.21 3.39
CA VAL A 47 10.25 0.16 3.47
C VAL A 47 9.28 1.13 4.12
N ILE A 48 7.99 1.07 3.76
CA ILE A 48 6.94 1.89 4.38
C ILE A 48 6.81 1.53 5.87
N GLN A 49 6.89 0.25 6.23
CA GLN A 49 6.83 -0.14 7.64
C GLN A 49 8.04 0.37 8.44
N LEU A 50 9.24 0.38 7.84
CA LEU A 50 10.44 0.96 8.47
C LEU A 50 10.33 2.48 8.63
N ALA A 51 9.62 3.15 7.73
CA ALA A 51 9.40 4.59 7.75
C ALA A 51 8.59 5.08 8.96
N ASN A 52 7.90 4.19 9.68
CA ASN A 52 7.28 4.49 10.99
C ASN A 52 8.29 4.98 12.05
N ILE A 53 9.60 4.85 11.80
CA ILE A 53 10.64 5.53 12.59
C ILE A 53 10.48 7.05 12.59
N GLY A 54 9.86 7.64 11.56
CA GLY A 54 9.60 9.08 11.45
C GLY A 54 8.72 9.63 12.58
N PRO A 55 7.48 9.13 12.75
CA PRO A 55 6.63 9.44 13.90
C PRO A 55 7.30 9.20 15.26
N LEU A 56 8.07 8.11 15.38
CA LEU A 56 8.82 7.82 16.61
C LEU A 56 9.86 8.90 16.89
N LEU A 57 10.63 9.30 15.88
CA LEU A 57 11.65 10.35 15.98
C LEU A 57 11.02 11.68 16.36
N VAL A 58 9.91 12.06 15.73
CA VAL A 58 9.17 13.29 16.09
C VAL A 58 8.68 13.25 17.52
N THR A 59 8.09 12.13 17.95
CA THR A 59 7.59 11.97 19.33
C THR A 59 8.74 12.09 20.33
N LEU A 60 9.87 11.45 20.05
CA LEU A 60 11.06 11.48 20.89
C LEU A 60 11.68 12.89 20.96
N LEU A 61 11.71 13.59 19.84
CA LEU A 61 12.22 14.96 19.75
C LEU A 61 11.36 15.94 20.55
N HIS A 62 10.03 15.80 20.49
CA HIS A 62 9.11 16.54 21.37
C HIS A 62 9.30 16.19 22.85
N ARG A 63 9.60 14.92 23.17
CA ARG A 63 9.85 14.47 24.54
C ARG A 63 11.14 15.06 25.13
N PHE A 64 12.22 15.11 24.35
CA PHE A 64 13.52 15.61 24.84
C PHE A 64 13.67 17.13 24.77
N ARG A 65 12.97 17.80 23.86
CA ARG A 65 13.04 19.26 23.68
C ARG A 65 11.65 19.90 23.60
N PRO A 66 10.83 19.79 24.67
CA PRO A 66 9.52 20.43 24.70
C PRO A 66 9.67 21.95 24.54
N GLY A 67 9.06 22.52 23.48
CA GLY A 67 9.01 23.96 23.23
C GLY A 67 10.12 24.56 22.37
N CYS A 68 11.11 23.79 21.90
CA CYS A 68 12.11 24.28 20.94
C CYS A 68 11.75 24.01 19.47
N LEU A 69 10.68 23.26 19.21
CA LEU A 69 10.22 22.92 17.87
C LEU A 69 8.88 23.59 17.64
N GLU A 70 8.87 24.64 16.85
CA GLU A 70 7.61 25.13 16.32
C GLU A 70 7.12 24.19 15.22
N GLU A 71 5.82 23.92 15.22
CA GLU A 71 5.17 22.99 14.29
C GLU A 71 5.34 23.45 12.83
N VAL A 72 5.33 24.76 12.60
CA VAL A 72 5.42 25.37 11.27
C VAL A 72 6.77 25.05 10.58
N PRO A 73 7.95 25.33 11.18
CA PRO A 73 9.24 24.91 10.63
C PRO A 73 9.33 23.41 10.32
N VAL A 74 8.81 22.56 11.20
CA VAL A 74 8.84 21.10 11.01
C VAL A 74 8.04 20.70 9.77
N ILE A 75 6.85 21.26 9.59
CA ILE A 75 6.01 21.03 8.41
C ILE A 75 6.73 21.48 7.13
N PHE A 76 7.34 22.67 7.12
CA PHE A 76 8.10 23.13 5.95
C PHE A 76 9.28 22.24 5.60
N VAL A 77 10.01 21.73 6.61
CA VAL A 77 11.12 20.78 6.39
C VAL A 77 10.59 19.47 5.80
N ILE A 78 9.51 18.91 6.36
CA ILE A 78 8.89 17.68 5.87
C ILE A 78 8.42 17.84 4.42
N LEU A 79 7.70 18.92 4.11
CA LEU A 79 7.23 19.22 2.74
C LEU A 79 8.40 19.46 1.77
N GLY A 80 9.45 20.14 2.21
CA GLY A 80 10.64 20.38 1.40
C GLY A 80 11.37 19.08 1.07
N VAL A 81 11.57 18.20 2.06
CA VAL A 81 12.18 16.88 1.86
C VAL A 81 11.30 16.00 0.97
N GLY A 82 9.98 15.97 1.18
CA GLY A 82 9.06 15.22 0.34
C GLY A 82 9.05 15.68 -1.11
N THR A 83 8.99 17.00 -1.33
CA THR A 83 9.04 17.59 -2.68
C THR A 83 10.36 17.26 -3.37
N ALA A 84 11.49 17.41 -2.68
CA ALA A 84 12.78 17.03 -3.21
C ALA A 84 12.83 15.54 -3.55
N ALA A 85 12.36 14.67 -2.65
CA ALA A 85 12.31 13.23 -2.88
C ALA A 85 11.45 12.86 -4.09
N CYS A 86 10.28 13.48 -4.28
CA CYS A 86 9.43 13.30 -5.46
C CYS A 86 10.15 13.71 -6.76
N ILE A 87 10.81 14.87 -6.77
CA ILE A 87 11.56 15.36 -7.94
C ILE A 87 12.71 14.41 -8.25
N LEU A 88 13.49 14.01 -7.24
CA LEU A 88 14.57 13.05 -7.42
C LEU A 88 14.04 11.71 -7.91
N LEU A 89 12.91 11.23 -7.39
CA LEU A 89 12.29 9.98 -7.83
C LEU A 89 11.93 10.04 -9.32
N ALA A 90 11.35 11.14 -9.79
CA ALA A 90 10.99 11.33 -11.19
C ALA A 90 12.18 11.23 -12.16
N PHE A 91 13.41 11.52 -11.71
CA PHE A 91 14.63 11.38 -12.54
C PHE A 91 15.38 10.07 -12.30
N LEU A 92 15.41 9.57 -11.06
CA LEU A 92 16.21 8.42 -10.65
C LEU A 92 15.44 7.08 -10.65
N TRP A 93 14.14 7.05 -10.96
CA TRP A 93 13.33 5.83 -10.88
C TRP A 93 13.88 4.67 -11.73
N ASN A 94 14.44 4.95 -12.92
CA ASN A 94 14.98 3.92 -13.83
C ASN A 94 16.49 3.66 -13.63
N VAL A 95 17.12 4.26 -12.61
CA VAL A 95 18.54 4.06 -12.34
C VAL A 95 18.72 2.76 -11.56
N THR A 96 19.30 1.76 -12.21
CA THR A 96 19.65 0.49 -11.57
C THR A 96 21.12 0.46 -11.18
N SER A 97 21.39 -0.17 -10.03
CA SER A 97 22.75 -0.35 -9.49
C SER A 97 23.04 -1.84 -9.29
N TRP A 98 24.29 -2.24 -9.46
CA TRP A 98 24.70 -3.63 -9.29
C TRP A 98 24.99 -3.91 -7.81
N VAL A 99 24.18 -4.77 -7.18
CA VAL A 99 24.33 -5.15 -5.77
C VAL A 99 24.12 -6.65 -5.62
N ARG A 100 24.96 -7.33 -4.83
CA ARG A 100 24.83 -8.76 -4.48
C ARG A 100 24.61 -9.68 -5.69
N GLY A 101 25.24 -9.38 -6.83
CA GLY A 101 25.19 -10.20 -8.03
C GLY A 101 23.94 -10.02 -8.90
N GLY A 102 23.15 -8.96 -8.67
CA GLY A 102 21.99 -8.61 -9.49
C GLY A 102 21.84 -7.10 -9.68
N HIS A 103 21.02 -6.71 -10.67
CA HIS A 103 20.58 -5.33 -10.82
C HIS A 103 19.46 -5.03 -9.83
N HIS A 104 19.61 -3.94 -9.08
CA HIS A 104 18.62 -3.48 -8.12
C HIS A 104 18.41 -1.97 -8.23
N SER A 105 17.15 -1.56 -8.11
CA SER A 105 16.65 -0.18 -8.16
C SER A 105 16.80 0.50 -6.80
N ILE A 106 18.03 0.50 -6.26
CA ILE A 106 18.31 0.98 -4.90
C ILE A 106 17.94 2.46 -4.75
N ALA A 107 18.19 3.28 -5.78
CA ALA A 107 17.82 4.70 -5.76
C ALA A 107 16.31 4.88 -5.58
N PHE A 108 15.50 4.14 -6.34
CA PHE A 108 14.04 4.13 -6.22
C PHE A 108 13.58 3.70 -4.82
N ILE A 109 14.13 2.61 -4.28
CA ILE A 109 13.78 2.10 -2.95
C ILE A 109 14.14 3.08 -1.83
N VAL A 110 15.32 3.71 -1.89
CA VAL A 110 15.77 4.71 -0.91
C VAL A 110 14.94 5.98 -0.98
N LEU A 111 14.63 6.47 -2.18
CA LEU A 111 13.77 7.65 -2.34
C LEU A 111 12.34 7.37 -1.87
N THR A 112 11.83 6.16 -2.12
CA THR A 112 10.53 5.70 -1.60
C THR A 112 10.54 5.60 -0.07
N PHE A 113 11.66 5.23 0.55
CA PHE A 113 11.81 5.29 2.01
C PHE A 113 11.68 6.72 2.54
N PHE A 114 12.34 7.70 1.91
CA PHE A 114 12.22 9.09 2.33
C PHE A 114 10.81 9.64 2.13
N LEU A 115 10.14 9.27 1.04
CA LEU A 115 8.74 9.61 0.80
C LEU A 115 7.84 9.01 1.87
N ALA A 116 7.96 7.70 2.15
CA ALA A 116 7.21 7.06 3.21
C ALA A 116 7.50 7.67 4.59
N LEU A 117 8.74 8.07 4.86
CA LEU A 117 9.12 8.71 6.13
C LEU A 117 8.42 10.06 6.27
N VAL A 118 8.44 10.88 5.22
CA VAL A 118 7.72 12.15 5.15
C VAL A 118 6.21 11.93 5.30
N ASP A 119 5.64 10.98 4.58
CA ASP A 119 4.20 10.69 4.58
C ASP A 119 3.73 10.26 5.98
N CYS A 120 4.36 9.26 6.59
CA CYS A 120 4.04 8.81 7.94
C CYS A 120 4.22 9.94 8.98
N THR A 121 5.27 10.76 8.84
CA THR A 121 5.55 11.85 9.77
C THR A 121 4.56 13.01 9.61
N SER A 122 4.15 13.31 8.37
CA SER A 122 3.22 14.38 8.05
C SER A 122 1.84 14.12 8.64
N SER A 123 1.29 12.90 8.53
CA SER A 123 -0.03 12.57 9.12
C SER A 123 -0.06 12.77 10.65
N VAL A 124 1.07 12.57 11.34
CA VAL A 124 1.18 12.75 12.80
C VAL A 124 1.45 14.21 13.19
N THR A 125 2.19 14.96 12.37
CA THR A 125 2.56 16.36 12.65
C THR A 125 1.55 17.38 12.15
N PHE A 126 0.72 17.03 11.17
CA PHE A 126 -0.27 17.94 10.60
C PHE A 126 -1.49 18.09 11.52
N LEU A 127 -1.89 17.03 12.22
CA LEU A 127 -2.98 17.07 13.19
C LEU A 127 -2.79 18.09 14.34
N PRO A 128 -1.64 18.14 15.04
CA PRO A 128 -1.43 19.16 16.09
C PRO A 128 -1.44 20.58 15.51
N PHE A 129 -0.86 20.81 14.33
CA PHE A 129 -0.96 22.11 13.67
C PHE A 129 -2.41 22.49 13.35
N MET A 130 -3.22 21.54 12.85
CA MET A 130 -4.63 21.78 12.57
C MET A 130 -5.47 22.01 13.83
N SER A 131 -5.01 21.56 15.00
CA SER A 131 -5.68 21.85 16.27
C SER A 131 -5.60 23.32 16.68
N GLN A 132 -4.69 24.10 16.08
CA GLN A 132 -4.64 25.55 16.25
C GLN A 132 -5.74 26.28 15.46
N LEU A 133 -6.32 25.63 14.45
CA LEU A 133 -7.43 26.15 13.66
C LEU A 133 -8.78 25.68 14.25
N PRO A 134 -9.89 26.36 13.91
CA PRO A 134 -11.22 25.89 14.28
C PRO A 134 -11.48 24.44 13.84
N THR A 135 -12.06 23.64 14.73
CA THR A 135 -12.28 22.19 14.56
C THR A 135 -13.07 21.83 13.29
N TYR A 136 -13.87 22.74 12.74
CA TYR A 136 -14.60 22.49 11.49
C TYR A 136 -13.68 22.29 10.28
N TYR A 137 -12.43 22.78 10.32
CA TYR A 137 -11.45 22.54 9.24
C TYR A 137 -10.83 21.14 9.27
N LEU A 138 -10.85 20.44 10.42
CA LEU A 138 -10.35 19.06 10.52
C LEU A 138 -11.10 18.11 9.59
N THR A 139 -12.39 18.36 9.35
CA THR A 139 -13.16 17.56 8.40
C THR A 139 -12.62 17.68 6.98
N SER A 140 -12.28 18.90 6.54
CA SER A 140 -11.68 19.14 5.22
C SER A 140 -10.26 18.57 5.10
N PHE A 141 -9.51 18.51 6.20
CA PHE A 141 -8.22 17.83 6.25
C PHE A 141 -8.36 16.34 5.96
N PHE A 142 -9.25 15.64 6.67
CA PHE A 142 -9.51 14.22 6.44
C PHE A 142 -10.12 13.93 5.06
N VAL A 143 -10.92 14.85 4.52
CA VAL A 143 -11.37 14.77 3.13
C VAL A 143 -10.17 14.84 2.18
N GLY A 144 -9.24 15.76 2.40
CA GLY A 144 -7.99 15.88 1.64
C GLY A 144 -7.15 14.60 1.67
N GLU A 145 -6.94 14.05 2.87
CA GLU A 145 -6.27 12.76 3.09
C GLU A 145 -6.92 11.64 2.27
N GLY A 146 -8.26 11.55 2.27
CA GLY A 146 -8.98 10.56 1.45
C GLY A 146 -8.83 10.80 -0.06
N LEU A 147 -8.84 12.07 -0.50
CA LEU A 147 -8.67 12.44 -1.90
C LEU A 147 -7.25 12.14 -2.43
N SER A 148 -6.26 12.00 -1.55
CA SER A 148 -4.88 11.64 -1.91
C SER A 148 -4.78 10.27 -2.59
N GLY A 149 -5.72 9.35 -2.35
CA GLY A 149 -5.82 8.07 -3.05
C GLY A 149 -6.69 8.12 -4.30
N LEU A 150 -7.74 8.95 -4.28
CA LEU A 150 -8.65 9.10 -5.42
C LEU A 150 -7.98 9.78 -6.60
N LEU A 151 -7.22 10.85 -6.37
CA LEU A 151 -6.60 11.64 -7.43
C LEU A 151 -5.63 10.78 -8.28
N PRO A 152 -4.66 10.03 -7.70
CA PRO A 152 -3.79 9.17 -8.49
C PRO A 152 -4.55 8.04 -9.18
N ALA A 153 -5.59 7.47 -8.55
CA ALA A 153 -6.41 6.44 -9.17
C ALA A 153 -7.13 6.94 -10.44
N LEU A 154 -7.67 8.17 -10.41
CA LEU A 154 -8.27 8.81 -11.59
C LEU A 154 -7.23 9.06 -12.69
N VAL A 155 -6.04 9.51 -12.32
CA VAL A 155 -4.94 9.73 -13.27
C VAL A 155 -4.57 8.42 -13.95
N ALA A 156 -4.42 7.35 -13.19
CA ALA A 156 -4.00 6.06 -13.75
C ALA A 156 -5.10 5.38 -14.58
N LEU A 157 -6.37 5.56 -14.18
CA LEU A 157 -7.51 5.17 -15.01
C LEU A 157 -7.49 5.91 -16.36
N ALA A 158 -7.19 7.21 -16.36
CA ALA A 158 -7.07 7.99 -17.59
C ALA A 158 -5.86 7.55 -18.44
N GLN A 159 -4.78 7.11 -17.81
CA GLN A 159 -3.62 6.53 -18.52
C GLN A 159 -3.88 5.10 -19.04
N GLY A 160 -4.87 4.39 -18.50
CA GLY A 160 -5.12 2.98 -18.81
C GLY A 160 -4.12 2.04 -18.13
N SER A 161 -3.58 2.41 -16.97
CA SER A 161 -2.65 1.59 -16.19
C SER A 161 -3.27 0.20 -15.90
N GLY A 162 -2.60 -0.87 -16.28
CA GLY A 162 -3.05 -2.25 -16.01
C GLY A 162 -3.77 -2.96 -17.17
N VAL A 163 -3.92 -2.33 -18.34
CA VAL A 163 -4.36 -3.05 -19.56
C VAL A 163 -3.17 -3.76 -20.18
N SER A 164 -3.00 -5.05 -19.87
CA SER A 164 -1.98 -5.91 -20.50
C SER A 164 -2.57 -6.66 -21.70
N THR A 165 -2.03 -6.43 -22.90
CA THR A 165 -2.40 -7.18 -24.10
C THR A 165 -1.62 -8.50 -24.17
N CYS A 166 -2.31 -9.63 -23.99
CA CYS A 166 -1.72 -10.95 -24.21
C CYS A 166 -1.70 -11.27 -25.72
N VAL A 167 -0.51 -11.41 -26.30
CA VAL A 167 -0.36 -11.90 -27.68
C VAL A 167 -0.11 -13.40 -27.63
N ASN A 168 -0.95 -14.18 -28.32
CA ASN A 168 -0.77 -15.61 -28.44
C ASN A 168 0.37 -15.88 -29.44
N VAL A 169 1.53 -16.31 -28.95
CA VAL A 169 2.66 -16.72 -29.79
C VAL A 169 2.60 -18.23 -29.96
N SER A 170 2.13 -18.68 -31.12
CA SER A 170 2.27 -20.08 -31.53
C SER A 170 3.68 -20.27 -32.07
N GLU A 171 4.56 -20.93 -31.31
CA GLU A 171 5.85 -21.37 -31.83
C GLU A 171 5.61 -22.42 -32.91
N THR A 172 5.75 -22.03 -34.18
CA THR A 172 5.79 -22.98 -35.29
C THR A 172 7.08 -23.80 -35.16
N SER A 173 6.98 -24.99 -34.57
CA SER A 173 8.05 -25.98 -34.62
C SER A 173 8.36 -26.28 -36.08
N ALA A 174 9.49 -25.79 -36.58
CA ALA A 174 10.00 -26.13 -37.90
C ALA A 174 10.13 -27.66 -38.02
N PRO A 175 9.78 -28.27 -39.18
CA PRO A 175 9.83 -29.71 -39.33
C PRO A 175 11.28 -30.17 -39.42
N THR A 176 11.88 -30.52 -38.28
CA THR A 176 13.15 -31.25 -38.28
C THR A 176 12.82 -32.71 -38.55
N LEU A 177 13.07 -33.11 -39.80
CA LEU A 177 12.99 -34.50 -40.26
C LEU A 177 13.95 -35.36 -39.42
N SER A 178 13.42 -36.21 -38.54
CA SER A 178 14.17 -37.31 -37.91
C SER A 178 13.20 -38.41 -37.52
N PRO A 179 13.48 -39.68 -37.86
CA PRO A 179 12.55 -40.78 -37.60
C PRO A 179 12.68 -41.18 -36.13
N VAL A 180 11.74 -40.77 -35.30
CA VAL A 180 11.64 -41.27 -33.92
C VAL A 180 10.41 -42.15 -33.81
N THR A 181 10.69 -43.41 -33.46
CA THR A 181 9.77 -44.53 -33.28
C THR A 181 8.62 -44.19 -32.33
N SER A 182 7.40 -44.53 -32.76
CA SER A 182 6.15 -44.38 -32.01
C SER A 182 6.24 -44.86 -30.57
N ARG A 183 5.98 -43.93 -29.63
CA ARG A 183 5.27 -44.25 -28.40
C ARG A 183 4.08 -43.32 -28.28
N GLU A 184 2.92 -43.94 -28.29
CA GLU A 184 1.61 -43.33 -28.23
C GLU A 184 1.37 -42.80 -26.81
N THR A 185 1.35 -41.47 -26.66
CA THR A 185 0.84 -40.80 -25.47
C THR A 185 -0.35 -39.96 -25.88
N HIS A 186 -1.53 -40.41 -25.44
CA HIS A 186 -2.81 -39.76 -25.64
C HIS A 186 -2.79 -38.37 -24.98
N ILE A 187 -2.66 -37.31 -25.79
CA ILE A 187 -2.87 -35.93 -25.35
C ILE A 187 -4.33 -35.59 -25.65
N THR A 188 -5.14 -35.48 -24.60
CA THR A 188 -6.52 -35.02 -24.68
C THR A 188 -6.53 -33.58 -25.18
N GLN A 189 -6.96 -33.37 -26.43
CA GLN A 189 -7.31 -32.03 -26.92
C GLN A 189 -8.54 -31.53 -26.16
N VAL A 190 -8.39 -30.41 -25.45
CA VAL A 190 -9.54 -29.66 -24.93
C VAL A 190 -9.98 -28.69 -26.03
N THR A 191 -11.11 -29.01 -26.65
CA THR A 191 -11.80 -28.17 -27.62
C THR A 191 -12.30 -26.90 -26.95
N ALA A 192 -11.95 -25.73 -27.49
CA ALA A 192 -12.49 -24.46 -27.04
C ALA A 192 -13.98 -24.36 -27.40
N ILE A 193 -14.84 -24.16 -26.41
CA ILE A 193 -16.26 -23.85 -26.60
C ILE A 193 -16.40 -22.31 -26.69
N PRO A 194 -17.18 -21.74 -27.63
CA PRO A 194 -17.40 -20.29 -27.71
C PRO A 194 -18.20 -19.79 -26.49
N TRP A 195 -17.79 -18.66 -25.91
CA TRP A 195 -18.47 -18.04 -24.77
C TRP A 195 -19.62 -17.15 -25.23
N ASP A 196 -20.85 -17.59 -24.97
CA ASP A 196 -22.01 -16.70 -24.87
C ASP A 196 -22.00 -15.98 -23.51
N ALA A 197 -22.40 -14.70 -23.55
CA ALA A 197 -22.38 -13.79 -22.43
C ALA A 197 -23.46 -14.12 -21.37
N TYR A 198 -23.04 -14.38 -20.13
CA TYR A 198 -23.91 -14.18 -18.96
C TYR A 198 -23.12 -13.83 -17.69
N SER A 199 -23.28 -12.57 -17.29
CA SER A 199 -23.45 -12.02 -15.94
C SER A 199 -22.75 -12.64 -14.71
N SER A 200 -22.10 -11.71 -13.99
CA SER A 200 -21.97 -11.61 -12.53
C SER A 200 -20.93 -12.45 -11.79
N GLY A 201 -20.00 -11.71 -11.20
CA GLY A 201 -19.55 -11.92 -9.82
C GLY A 201 -18.42 -12.92 -9.66
N ASP A 202 -17.34 -12.43 -9.07
CA ASP A 202 -16.37 -13.24 -8.31
C ASP A 202 -15.43 -14.12 -9.13
N ARG A 203 -14.37 -13.50 -9.66
CA ARG A 203 -13.07 -14.18 -9.78
C ARG A 203 -11.92 -13.17 -9.75
N LEU A 204 -11.64 -12.71 -8.54
CA LEU A 204 -10.35 -12.13 -8.15
C LEU A 204 -9.23 -13.17 -8.39
N TRP A 205 -8.25 -12.72 -9.16
CA TRP A 205 -6.88 -13.21 -9.34
C TRP A 205 -6.44 -14.40 -8.47
N GLY A 206 -6.27 -15.56 -9.11
CA GLY A 206 -5.51 -16.70 -8.58
C GLY A 206 -4.33 -17.01 -9.50
N LEU A 207 -3.12 -16.66 -9.06
CA LEU A 207 -1.85 -17.09 -9.65
C LEU A 207 -1.80 -18.63 -9.70
N GLN A 208 -1.75 -19.18 -10.91
CA GLN A 208 -1.61 -20.62 -11.12
C GLN A 208 -0.14 -21.02 -10.98
N HIS A 209 0.31 -21.22 -9.74
CA HIS A 209 1.53 -21.97 -9.47
C HIS A 209 1.22 -23.45 -9.59
N GLY A 210 1.89 -24.11 -10.52
CA GLY A 210 1.87 -25.56 -10.63
C GLY A 210 2.51 -26.19 -9.41
N HIS A 211 1.80 -27.14 -8.78
CA HIS A 211 2.33 -28.36 -8.19
C HIS A 211 1.11 -29.25 -7.89
N GLY A 212 1.04 -30.40 -8.56
CA GLY A 212 0.00 -31.39 -8.31
C GLY A 212 0.17 -32.01 -6.92
N CYS A 213 -0.85 -31.87 -6.08
CA CYS A 213 -1.23 -32.77 -4.98
C CYS A 213 -2.72 -32.51 -4.71
N TYR A 214 -3.55 -33.54 -4.85
CA TYR A 214 -4.97 -33.46 -4.47
C TYR A 214 -5.07 -33.55 -2.94
N GLU A 215 -5.46 -32.46 -2.28
CA GLU A 215 -6.04 -32.52 -0.93
C GLU A 215 -7.58 -32.59 -1.04
N PRO A 216 -8.27 -33.46 -0.27
CA PRO A 216 -9.72 -33.48 -0.26
C PRO A 216 -10.27 -32.24 0.45
N LEU A 217 -11.26 -31.57 -0.16
CA LEU A 217 -12.04 -30.51 0.49
C LEU A 217 -12.65 -31.03 1.81
N PRO A 218 -12.61 -30.26 2.92
CA PRO A 218 -13.42 -30.57 4.08
C PRO A 218 -14.91 -30.36 3.75
N SER A 219 -15.73 -31.36 4.06
CA SER A 219 -17.20 -31.33 3.95
C SER A 219 -17.81 -30.24 4.85
N PRO A 220 -19.01 -29.71 4.52
CA PRO A 220 -19.58 -28.56 5.21
C PRO A 220 -20.00 -28.96 6.63
N ALA A 221 -19.37 -28.37 7.63
CA ALA A 221 -19.81 -28.50 9.01
C ALA A 221 -21.04 -27.63 9.25
N GLY A 222 -22.14 -28.28 9.64
CA GLY A 222 -23.31 -27.66 10.27
C GLY A 222 -23.00 -27.03 11.64
N PRO A 223 -24.02 -26.63 12.40
CA PRO A 223 -23.97 -25.46 13.27
C PRO A 223 -23.24 -25.69 14.61
N LEU A 224 -22.51 -24.64 15.01
CA LEU A 224 -22.16 -24.24 16.39
C LEU A 224 -21.57 -25.31 17.34
N GLY A 225 -20.23 -25.33 17.41
CA GLY A 225 -19.45 -26.01 18.45
C GLY A 225 -18.49 -25.05 19.15
N TRP A 226 -18.76 -24.80 20.43
CA TRP A 226 -17.96 -24.03 21.39
C TRP A 226 -16.48 -24.45 21.44
N ARG A 227 -15.57 -23.49 21.15
CA ARG A 227 -14.20 -23.26 21.67
C ARG A 227 -13.33 -22.71 20.53
N SER A 228 -13.13 -21.40 20.50
CA SER A 228 -12.12 -20.75 19.65
C SER A 228 -11.37 -19.68 20.47
N PRO A 229 -10.05 -19.48 20.29
CA PRO A 229 -9.17 -18.72 21.19
C PRO A 229 -9.37 -17.20 21.16
N HIS A 230 -10.39 -16.70 20.46
CA HIS A 230 -10.63 -15.27 20.28
C HIS A 230 -11.34 -14.57 21.45
N ARG A 231 -11.82 -15.30 22.47
CA ARG A 231 -12.41 -14.67 23.67
C ARG A 231 -11.38 -14.09 24.64
N ASP A 232 -10.16 -14.63 24.68
CA ASP A 232 -9.13 -14.15 25.61
C ASP A 232 -8.54 -12.79 25.17
N LEU A 233 -8.50 -12.54 23.85
CA LEU A 233 -8.06 -11.26 23.30
C LEU A 233 -9.12 -10.15 23.45
N LEU A 234 -10.41 -10.50 23.32
CA LEU A 234 -11.52 -9.57 23.54
C LEU A 234 -11.73 -9.27 25.04
N GLY A 235 -11.43 -10.22 25.94
CA GLY A 235 -11.43 -10.00 27.38
C GLY A 235 -10.35 -9.03 27.85
N ALA A 236 -9.15 -9.09 27.27
CA ALA A 236 -8.05 -8.19 27.62
C ALA A 236 -8.29 -6.73 27.19
N VAL A 237 -8.95 -6.51 26.04
CA VAL A 237 -9.30 -5.17 25.56
C VAL A 237 -10.41 -4.55 26.42
N HIS A 238 -11.36 -5.34 26.91
CA HIS A 238 -12.42 -4.84 27.80
C HIS A 238 -11.94 -4.59 29.25
N LEU A 239 -10.92 -5.32 29.71
CA LEU A 239 -10.29 -5.08 31.02
C LEU A 239 -9.46 -3.77 31.03
N LEU A 240 -8.80 -3.45 29.90
CA LEU A 240 -8.04 -2.21 29.73
C LEU A 240 -8.93 -0.97 29.60
N SER A 241 -10.14 -1.10 29.05
CA SER A 241 -11.10 0.01 29.03
C SER A 241 -11.68 0.29 30.41
N GLN A 242 -11.97 -0.75 31.21
CA GLN A 242 -12.48 -0.60 32.57
C GLN A 242 -11.44 -0.04 33.56
N LEU A 243 -10.14 -0.34 33.38
CA LEU A 243 -9.08 0.25 34.20
C LEU A 243 -8.80 1.73 33.88
N ARG A 244 -9.19 2.22 32.70
CA ARG A 244 -9.09 3.65 32.33
C ARG A 244 -10.31 4.46 32.77
N GLU A 245 -11.45 3.83 32.99
CA GLU A 245 -12.68 4.48 33.48
C GLU A 245 -12.81 4.46 35.02
N GLY A 246 -12.03 3.62 35.72
CA GLY A 246 -12.00 3.53 37.18
C GLY A 246 -11.19 4.60 37.93
N ASP A 247 -10.38 5.41 37.24
CA ASP A 247 -9.49 6.42 37.86
C ASP A 247 -10.06 7.86 37.85
N VAL A 248 -11.32 8.05 37.40
CA VAL A 248 -11.98 9.37 37.34
C VAL A 248 -13.23 9.44 38.25
N ARG A 249 -13.46 8.44 39.11
CA ARG A 249 -14.64 8.45 40.00
C ARG A 249 -14.35 7.91 41.41
N GLY A 250 -13.81 8.78 42.27
CA GLY A 250 -13.90 8.57 43.71
C GLY A 250 -12.98 9.46 44.55
N ASP A 251 -13.45 10.66 44.89
CA ASP A 251 -13.62 11.03 46.31
C ASP A 251 -14.54 12.25 46.47
N PRO A 252 -15.74 12.06 47.04
CA PRO A 252 -16.21 13.01 48.04
C PRO A 252 -16.75 12.26 49.25
N ALA A 253 -15.97 12.20 50.34
CA ALA A 253 -16.41 12.64 51.67
C ALA A 253 -15.46 12.13 52.77
N ARG A 254 -14.71 13.05 53.37
CA ARG A 254 -14.57 13.19 54.84
C ARG A 254 -13.96 14.53 55.20
#